data_AF-A0A6J7HVA0-F1
#
_entry.id   AF-A0A6J7HVA0-F1
#
_cell.length_a   1.000
_cell.length_b   1.000
_cell.length_c   1.000
_cell.angle_alpha   90.00
_cell.angle_beta   90.00
_cell.angle_gamma   90.00
#
_symmetry.space_group_name_H-M   'P 1'
#
loop_
_entity.id
_entity.type
_entity.pdbx_description
1 polymer ?
#
loop_
_entity_poly.entity_id
_entity_poly.type
_entity_poly.pdbx_seq_one_letter_code
_entity_poly.pdbx_strand_id
1 'polypeptide(L)'
;MNRRTTFRVLWERLGEPGSLGVRTALLFIPAGVLGPLFFDRQRVGGPATLWLIVAIVGELALIAGMLTGKAFLHRAGVVRSRPILTLVIMGLAAVVRGLAIGAVALALGLTADIELGYRLGAAFVVSVLLILAIVVSTYDQHRRTVDALDTERARLLELRLTAEQRLTQMLTRLTDKVRTSVQPRIREIDAALYGIGQGADPMASVDSLREFVENELRPLSRRLGTEPETFEAENHTRESHQRPKVPLPDRLCVATSFKPLPLGLLCIAAAAAPASRTLAAIPALAFTLIYAAACMALVFVVGRVFTNWRTFPVISLLITTIVYMSIGYGAMAGLIAIGIPTPPFLLVPAAIFCGLVGATTVGYDAFSAQQFATEQLLRETVLELQLTVSSLNQQAWVTQRRIAYVMHGRVQSALHSAALRLASMDHPDHAIIKSIRRDITTAIAELDMPGRTEISLSATLDDIANLWSGVCAIEWSLTPTAEDLLETHPLTAQCAGEIAREAVNNAIRHGHAAEIVCDVSTDDSSAIIVVTDSGAGVNQNARGLGMAMYDHLCKEWALEPTPQGTVLKAVVPFASDIPARETST
;
A
#
# COMPACT_ATOMS: atom_id res chain seq x y z
N MET A 1 0.16 -12.08 -18.84
CA MET A 1 0.19 -10.67 -19.33
C MET A 1 0.04 -10.69 -20.86
N ASN A 2 -1.03 -10.09 -21.40
CA ASN A 2 -1.51 -10.34 -22.77
C ASN A 2 -0.60 -9.63 -23.81
N ARG A 3 -0.19 -10.29 -24.90
CA ARG A 3 0.77 -9.69 -25.88
C ARG A 3 0.26 -8.40 -26.54
N ARG A 4 -1.06 -8.25 -26.69
CA ARG A 4 -1.69 -7.04 -27.26
C ARG A 4 -1.58 -5.80 -26.34
N THR A 5 -1.59 -5.99 -25.02
CA THR A 5 -1.38 -4.88 -24.07
C THR A 5 0.07 -4.40 -24.10
N THR A 6 1.04 -5.29 -24.33
CA THR A 6 2.46 -4.91 -24.37
C THR A 6 2.82 -4.01 -25.56
N PHE A 7 2.30 -4.29 -26.76
CA PHE A 7 2.61 -3.47 -27.94
C PHE A 7 2.02 -2.06 -27.84
N ARG A 8 0.76 -1.94 -27.40
CA ARG A 8 0.11 -0.64 -27.21
C ARG A 8 0.84 0.22 -26.18
N VAL A 9 1.25 -0.40 -25.07
CA VAL A 9 2.04 0.27 -24.03
C VAL A 9 3.41 0.71 -24.57
N LEU A 10 4.12 -0.12 -25.33
CA LEU A 10 5.39 0.26 -25.96
C LEU A 10 5.22 1.39 -27.00
N TRP A 11 4.13 1.36 -27.75
CA TRP A 11 3.79 2.41 -28.71
C TRP A 11 3.51 3.74 -28.02
N GLU A 12 2.71 3.74 -26.95
CA GLU A 12 2.41 4.93 -26.16
C GLU A 12 3.66 5.47 -25.43
N ARG A 13 4.58 4.59 -25.00
CA ARG A 13 5.88 4.95 -24.41
C ARG A 13 6.77 5.74 -25.35
N LEU A 14 6.74 5.41 -26.64
CA LEU A 14 7.55 6.11 -27.65
C LEU A 14 7.16 7.58 -27.80
N GLY A 15 5.92 7.94 -27.49
CA GLY A 15 5.43 9.31 -27.55
C GLY A 15 5.70 10.14 -26.29
N GLU A 16 6.40 9.61 -25.28
CA GLU A 16 6.71 10.34 -24.06
C GLU A 16 7.85 11.37 -24.23
N PRO A 17 7.89 12.46 -23.44
CA PRO A 17 8.93 13.49 -23.54
C PRO A 17 10.37 13.03 -23.26
N GLY A 18 10.51 11.87 -22.60
CA GLY A 18 11.81 11.23 -22.32
C GLY A 18 12.46 10.63 -23.57
N SER A 19 11.67 10.21 -24.56
CA SER A 19 12.15 9.56 -25.79
C SER A 19 13.11 10.43 -26.60
N LEU A 20 12.79 11.73 -26.76
CA LEU A 20 13.60 12.74 -27.44
C LEU A 20 14.54 13.50 -26.48
N GLY A 21 14.82 12.94 -25.30
CA GLY A 21 15.66 13.56 -24.29
C GLY A 21 17.16 13.47 -24.60
N VAL A 22 17.95 14.33 -23.93
CA VAL A 22 19.42 14.31 -23.97
C VAL A 22 19.97 12.92 -23.59
N ARG A 23 19.33 12.20 -22.66
CA ARG A 23 19.73 10.86 -22.24
C ARG A 23 19.73 9.85 -23.38
N THR A 24 18.69 9.84 -24.22
CA THR A 24 18.59 8.94 -25.38
C THR A 24 19.71 9.22 -26.38
N ALA A 25 20.00 10.51 -26.63
CA ALA A 25 21.07 10.89 -27.53
C ALA A 25 22.46 10.55 -26.96
N LEU A 26 22.70 10.80 -25.67
CA LEU A 26 23.97 10.42 -25.01
C LEU A 26 24.21 8.90 -25.04
N LEU A 27 23.17 8.09 -24.84
CA LEU A 27 23.26 6.63 -24.95
C LEU A 27 23.52 6.15 -26.38
N PHE A 28 23.22 6.97 -27.39
CA PHE A 28 23.48 6.65 -28.78
C PHE A 28 24.95 6.86 -29.19
N ILE A 29 25.71 7.71 -28.47
CA ILE A 29 27.10 8.05 -28.81
C ILE A 29 27.96 6.83 -29.17
N PRO A 30 28.01 5.73 -28.37
CA PRO A 30 28.84 4.58 -28.71
C PRO A 30 28.46 3.97 -30.06
N ALA A 31 27.16 3.85 -30.37
CA ALA A 31 26.69 3.33 -31.64
C ALA A 31 26.88 4.33 -32.80
N GLY A 32 26.68 5.63 -32.52
CA GLY A 32 26.83 6.70 -33.50
C GLY A 32 28.27 6.85 -34.01
N VAL A 33 29.24 6.69 -33.13
CA VAL A 33 30.68 6.83 -33.41
C VAL A 33 31.22 5.65 -34.24
N LEU A 34 30.61 4.46 -34.14
CA LEU A 34 31.04 3.28 -34.91
C LEU A 34 30.92 3.47 -36.44
N GLY A 35 29.89 4.18 -36.90
CA GLY A 35 29.66 4.45 -38.32
C GLY A 35 30.88 5.10 -39.00
N PRO A 36 31.24 6.34 -38.62
CA PRO A 36 32.36 7.04 -39.23
C PRO A 36 33.73 6.38 -39.01
N LEU A 37 33.99 5.83 -37.81
CA LEU A 37 35.31 5.28 -37.48
C LEU A 37 35.61 3.92 -38.09
N PHE A 38 34.60 3.07 -38.29
CA PHE A 38 34.79 1.71 -38.82
C PHE A 38 34.24 1.55 -40.22
N PHE A 39 33.03 2.03 -40.52
CA PHE A 39 32.44 1.86 -41.86
C PHE A 39 33.02 2.85 -42.87
N ASP A 40 32.98 4.15 -42.56
CA ASP A 40 33.40 5.17 -43.52
C ASP A 40 34.92 5.15 -43.75
N ARG A 41 35.69 5.01 -42.66
CA ARG A 41 37.14 4.91 -42.73
C ARG A 41 37.62 3.69 -43.52
N GLN A 42 37.01 2.51 -43.35
CA GLN A 42 37.43 1.33 -44.12
C GLN A 42 37.05 1.43 -45.59
N ARG A 43 36.02 2.20 -45.93
CA ARG A 43 35.56 2.37 -47.30
C ARG A 43 36.36 3.41 -48.08
N VAL A 44 36.63 4.58 -47.48
CA VAL A 44 37.23 5.73 -48.18
C VAL A 44 38.67 6.02 -47.71
N GLY A 45 39.12 5.40 -46.61
CA GLY A 45 40.44 5.63 -46.04
C GLY A 45 40.51 6.87 -45.15
N GLY A 46 41.73 7.32 -44.86
CA GLY A 46 42.01 8.51 -44.06
C GLY A 46 42.36 8.27 -42.59
N PRO A 47 42.92 9.30 -41.91
CA PRO A 47 43.35 9.21 -40.52
C PRO A 47 42.16 9.14 -39.56
N ALA A 48 42.32 8.34 -38.48
CA ALA A 48 41.27 8.09 -37.49
C ALA A 48 40.79 9.36 -36.78
N THR A 49 41.69 10.32 -36.59
CA THR A 49 41.43 11.58 -35.88
C THR A 49 40.44 12.47 -36.61
N LEU A 50 40.53 12.54 -37.95
CA LEU A 50 39.58 13.30 -38.76
C LEU A 50 38.19 12.65 -38.75
N TRP A 51 38.12 11.32 -38.81
CA TRP A 51 36.86 10.58 -38.68
C TRP A 51 36.21 10.72 -37.30
N LEU A 52 37.00 10.89 -36.24
CA LEU A 52 36.50 11.19 -34.90
C LEU A 52 35.84 12.59 -34.86
N ILE A 53 36.45 13.60 -35.49
CA ILE A 53 35.86 14.94 -35.61
C ILE A 53 34.53 14.89 -36.38
N VAL A 54 34.51 14.18 -37.50
CA VAL A 54 33.29 13.95 -38.30
C VAL A 54 32.19 13.27 -37.45
N ALA A 55 32.56 12.28 -36.65
CA ALA A 55 31.62 11.60 -35.75
C ALA A 55 31.04 12.53 -34.69
N ILE A 56 31.87 13.37 -34.06
CA ILE A 56 31.45 14.34 -33.04
C ILE A 56 30.47 15.36 -33.65
N VAL A 57 30.77 15.92 -34.83
CA VAL A 57 29.87 16.89 -35.48
C VAL A 57 28.55 16.25 -35.88
N GLY A 58 28.58 15.01 -36.40
CA GLY A 58 27.36 14.26 -36.68
C GLY A 58 26.50 14.04 -35.43
N GLU A 59 27.13 13.76 -34.30
CA GLU A 59 26.42 13.55 -33.04
C GLU A 59 25.81 14.84 -32.48
N LEU A 60 26.54 15.96 -32.56
CA LEU A 60 26.00 17.27 -32.20
C LEU A 60 24.80 17.65 -33.07
N ALA A 61 24.86 17.36 -34.37
CA ALA A 61 23.74 17.59 -35.30
C ALA A 61 22.51 16.74 -34.94
N LEU A 62 22.72 15.48 -34.52
CA LEU A 62 21.64 14.61 -34.04
C LEU A 62 21.00 15.16 -32.76
N ILE A 63 21.81 15.51 -31.77
CA ILE A 63 21.35 16.07 -30.49
C ILE A 63 20.55 17.35 -30.74
N ALA A 64 21.06 18.26 -31.58
CA ALA A 64 20.37 19.49 -31.94
C ALA A 64 19.03 19.21 -32.63
N GLY A 65 18.99 18.26 -33.58
CA GLY A 65 17.75 17.84 -34.26
C GLY A 65 16.72 17.24 -33.30
N MET A 66 17.15 16.40 -32.36
CA MET A 66 16.26 15.81 -31.35
C MET A 66 15.72 16.85 -30.37
N LEU A 67 16.56 17.79 -29.90
CA LEU A 67 16.16 18.84 -28.95
C LEU A 67 15.23 19.88 -29.57
N THR A 68 15.50 20.29 -30.81
CA THR A 68 14.61 21.20 -31.56
C THR A 68 13.25 20.54 -31.82
N GLY A 69 13.25 19.27 -32.24
CA GLY A 69 12.03 18.49 -32.39
C GLY A 69 11.26 18.32 -31.08
N LYS A 70 11.96 18.06 -29.96
CA LYS A 70 11.36 17.99 -28.62
C LYS A 70 10.72 19.31 -28.21
N ALA A 71 11.41 20.43 -28.42
CA ALA A 71 10.91 21.76 -28.11
C ALA A 71 9.66 22.10 -28.92
N PHE A 72 9.59 21.66 -30.19
CA PHE A 72 8.41 21.82 -31.03
C PHE A 72 7.25 20.93 -30.59
N LEU A 73 7.52 19.67 -30.23
CA LEU A 73 6.51 18.69 -29.85
C LEU A 73 5.80 19.04 -28.54
N HIS A 74 6.55 19.56 -27.56
CA HIS A 74 6.07 19.81 -26.21
C HIS A 74 5.84 21.29 -25.89
N ARG A 75 5.78 22.16 -26.92
CA ARG A 75 5.67 23.63 -26.76
C ARG A 75 4.34 24.16 -26.20
N ALA A 76 3.45 23.31 -25.69
CA ALA A 76 2.08 23.73 -25.36
C ALA A 76 1.40 22.96 -24.22
N GLY A 77 2.12 22.50 -23.18
CA GLY A 77 1.50 21.97 -21.94
C GLY A 77 0.62 20.70 -22.08
N VAL A 78 0.35 20.23 -23.30
CA VAL A 78 -0.47 19.04 -23.56
C VAL A 78 0.44 17.82 -23.55
N VAL A 79 0.42 17.09 -22.43
CA VAL A 79 1.09 15.79 -22.25
C VAL A 79 0.26 14.69 -22.93
N ARG A 80 0.12 14.75 -24.26
CA ARG A 80 -0.40 13.62 -25.05
C ARG A 80 0.76 12.87 -25.69
N SER A 81 0.75 11.55 -25.56
CA SER A 81 1.69 10.68 -26.28
C SER A 81 1.49 10.83 -27.79
N ARG A 82 2.55 11.20 -28.52
CA ARG A 82 2.55 11.39 -29.98
C ARG A 82 3.64 10.55 -30.66
N PRO A 83 3.51 9.22 -30.67
CA PRO A 83 4.59 8.31 -31.10
C PRO A 83 4.96 8.45 -32.59
N ILE A 84 3.97 8.68 -33.45
CA ILE A 84 4.21 8.90 -34.89
C ILE A 84 5.07 10.14 -35.11
N LEU A 85 4.77 11.23 -34.41
CA LEU A 85 5.51 12.48 -34.55
C LEU A 85 6.93 12.34 -33.97
N THR A 86 7.11 11.58 -32.88
CA THR A 86 8.43 11.22 -32.36
C THR A 86 9.26 10.46 -33.39
N LEU A 87 8.67 9.47 -34.08
CA LEU A 87 9.35 8.72 -35.14
C LEU A 87 9.77 9.61 -36.30
N VAL A 88 8.90 10.52 -36.73
CA VAL A 88 9.19 11.49 -37.79
C VAL A 88 10.35 12.40 -37.38
N ILE A 89 10.35 12.90 -36.14
CA ILE A 89 11.44 13.73 -35.60
C ILE A 89 12.75 12.95 -35.54
N MET A 90 12.74 11.70 -35.07
CA MET A 90 13.94 10.84 -35.06
C MET A 90 14.47 10.59 -36.48
N GLY A 91 13.58 10.37 -37.45
CA GLY A 91 13.94 10.24 -38.86
C GLY A 91 14.58 11.50 -39.42
N LEU A 92 13.97 12.67 -39.20
CA LEU A 92 14.51 13.95 -39.63
C LEU A 92 15.86 14.25 -38.97
N ALA A 93 16.01 14.00 -37.67
CA ALA A 93 17.26 14.18 -36.95
C ALA A 93 18.36 13.25 -37.49
N ALA A 94 18.02 12.00 -37.83
CA ALA A 94 18.95 11.06 -38.45
C ALA A 94 19.39 11.49 -39.86
N VAL A 95 18.49 12.11 -40.65
CA VAL A 95 18.82 12.71 -41.95
C VAL A 95 19.77 13.90 -41.78
N VAL A 96 19.45 14.82 -40.86
CA VAL A 96 20.31 15.99 -40.56
C VAL A 96 21.70 15.54 -40.12
N ARG A 97 21.79 14.52 -39.26
CA ARG A 97 23.05 13.87 -38.88
C ARG A 97 23.82 13.35 -40.09
N GLY A 98 23.16 12.61 -40.98
CA GLY A 98 23.79 12.06 -42.19
C GLY A 98 24.38 13.15 -43.09
N LEU A 99 23.63 14.25 -43.28
CA LEU A 99 24.08 15.41 -44.06
C LEU A 99 25.27 16.12 -43.42
N ALA A 100 25.23 16.32 -42.10
CA ALA A 100 26.34 16.94 -41.36
C ALA A 100 27.64 16.13 -41.49
N ILE A 101 27.54 14.80 -41.35
CA ILE A 101 28.69 13.89 -41.54
C ILE A 101 29.25 14.01 -42.95
N GLY A 102 28.40 14.03 -43.98
CA GLY A 102 28.82 14.16 -45.37
C GLY A 102 29.46 15.52 -45.68
N ALA A 103 28.88 16.62 -45.20
CA ALA A 103 29.40 17.97 -45.41
C ALA A 103 30.78 18.16 -44.75
N VAL A 104 30.96 17.68 -43.52
CA VAL A 104 32.25 17.78 -42.82
C VAL A 104 33.29 16.86 -43.43
N ALA A 105 32.91 15.64 -43.85
CA ALA A 105 33.83 14.74 -44.54
C ALA A 105 34.34 15.33 -45.87
N LEU A 106 33.45 15.99 -46.63
CA LEU A 106 33.83 16.72 -47.85
C LEU A 106 34.74 17.91 -47.54
N ALA A 107 34.40 18.72 -46.54
CA ALA A 107 35.20 19.89 -46.15
C ALA A 107 36.61 19.53 -45.66
N LEU A 108 36.77 18.35 -45.03
CA LEU A 108 38.06 17.81 -44.61
C LEU A 108 38.82 17.07 -45.72
N GLY A 109 38.28 17.01 -46.94
CA GLY A 109 38.89 16.31 -48.07
C GLY A 109 38.94 14.79 -47.92
N LEU A 110 38.11 14.21 -47.05
CA LEU A 110 38.06 12.76 -46.84
C LEU A 110 37.24 12.03 -47.92
N THR A 111 36.32 12.73 -48.58
CA THR A 111 35.41 12.18 -49.60
C THR A 111 35.31 13.15 -50.77
N ALA A 112 35.22 12.63 -52.00
CA ALA A 112 35.07 13.45 -53.21
C ALA A 112 33.65 14.05 -53.36
N ASP A 113 32.64 13.35 -52.83
CA ASP A 113 31.23 13.77 -52.85
C ASP A 113 30.56 13.49 -51.50
N ILE A 114 29.43 14.17 -51.24
CA ILE A 114 28.60 13.99 -50.02
C ILE A 114 27.95 12.59 -49.98
N GLU A 115 27.73 11.99 -51.16
CA GLU A 115 27.05 10.70 -51.34
C GLU A 115 25.70 10.63 -50.61
N LEU A 116 24.74 11.46 -51.02
CA LEU A 116 23.43 11.60 -50.39
C LEU A 116 22.70 10.25 -50.17
N GLY A 117 22.75 9.33 -51.13
CA GLY A 117 22.17 7.98 -50.95
C GLY A 117 22.84 7.14 -49.86
N TYR A 118 24.16 7.31 -49.68
CA TYR A 118 24.90 6.67 -48.59
C TYR A 118 24.61 7.30 -47.22
N ARG A 119 24.33 8.61 -47.19
CA ARG A 119 24.08 9.34 -45.94
C ARG A 119 22.61 9.32 -45.48
N LEU A 120 21.67 9.16 -46.42
CA LEU A 120 20.22 9.09 -46.16
C LEU A 120 19.72 7.70 -45.70
N GLY A 121 20.59 6.70 -45.61
CA GLY A 121 20.29 5.39 -45.03
C GLY A 121 20.08 5.42 -43.51
N ALA A 122 19.12 6.23 -43.05
CA ALA A 122 18.84 6.53 -41.66
C ALA A 122 18.17 5.37 -40.90
N ALA A 123 17.76 4.30 -41.58
CA ALA A 123 17.04 3.17 -41.00
C ALA A 123 17.77 2.59 -39.77
N PHE A 124 19.10 2.43 -39.87
CA PHE A 124 19.92 1.96 -38.76
C PHE A 124 19.85 2.90 -37.54
N VAL A 125 20.07 4.21 -37.75
CA VAL A 125 20.08 5.22 -36.69
C VAL A 125 18.71 5.26 -36.01
N VAL A 126 17.63 5.29 -36.79
CA VAL A 126 16.26 5.31 -36.28
C VAL A 126 15.93 4.05 -35.48
N SER A 127 16.35 2.86 -35.94
CA SER A 127 16.10 1.60 -35.22
C SER A 127 16.83 1.53 -33.86
N VAL A 128 18.07 1.99 -33.79
CA VAL A 128 18.80 2.04 -32.51
C VAL A 128 18.20 3.09 -31.57
N LEU A 129 17.87 4.29 -32.09
CA LEU A 129 17.20 5.33 -31.32
C LEU A 129 15.84 4.88 -30.79
N LEU A 130 15.08 4.11 -31.56
CA LEU A 130 13.81 3.52 -31.13
C LEU A 130 13.98 2.66 -29.88
N ILE A 131 14.97 1.78 -29.87
CA ILE A 131 15.24 0.88 -28.75
C ILE A 131 15.72 1.67 -27.53
N LEU A 132 16.67 2.58 -27.73
CA LEU A 132 17.15 3.45 -26.66
C LEU A 132 16.02 4.29 -26.06
N ALA A 133 15.12 4.81 -26.89
CA ALA A 133 13.95 5.57 -26.45
C ALA A 133 12.99 4.72 -25.62
N ILE A 134 12.75 3.46 -26.00
CA ILE A 134 11.95 2.51 -25.21
C ILE A 134 12.61 2.24 -23.85
N VAL A 135 13.94 2.04 -23.83
CA VAL A 135 14.69 1.80 -22.59
C VAL A 135 14.61 3.03 -21.66
N VAL A 136 14.85 4.23 -22.19
CA VAL A 136 14.79 5.48 -21.43
C VAL A 136 13.38 5.78 -20.92
N SER A 137 12.35 5.57 -21.74
CA SER A 137 10.95 5.71 -21.29
C SER A 137 10.60 4.71 -20.18
N THR A 138 11.07 3.45 -20.30
CA THR A 138 10.87 2.43 -19.26
C THR A 138 11.59 2.82 -17.96
N TYR A 139 12.80 3.38 -18.05
CA TYR A 139 13.53 3.94 -16.92
C TYR A 139 12.76 5.09 -16.24
N ASP A 140 12.31 6.07 -17.02
CA ASP A 140 11.60 7.25 -16.50
C ASP A 140 10.26 6.85 -15.86
N GLN A 141 9.53 5.90 -16.45
CA GLN A 141 8.29 5.37 -15.88
C GLN A 141 8.55 4.68 -14.54
N HIS A 142 9.53 3.78 -14.48
CA HIS A 142 9.87 3.11 -13.23
C HIS A 142 10.27 4.11 -12.15
N ARG A 143 11.08 5.12 -12.50
CA ARG A 143 11.43 6.18 -11.56
C ARG A 143 10.19 6.89 -11.01
N ARG A 144 9.20 7.20 -11.86
CA ARG A 144 7.92 7.79 -11.39
C ARG A 144 7.17 6.86 -10.44
N THR A 145 7.11 5.56 -10.75
CA THR A 145 6.45 4.56 -9.89
C THR A 145 7.14 4.46 -8.53
N VAL A 146 8.47 4.38 -8.50
CA VAL A 146 9.24 4.34 -7.26
C VAL A 146 9.07 5.65 -6.48
N ASP A 147 9.14 6.81 -7.13
CA ASP A 147 8.94 8.10 -6.48
C ASP A 147 7.52 8.21 -5.88
N ALA A 148 6.50 7.68 -6.55
CA ALA A 148 5.13 7.65 -6.02
C ALA A 148 4.98 6.72 -4.82
N LEU A 149 5.52 5.50 -4.90
CA LEU A 149 5.49 4.53 -3.81
C LEU A 149 6.30 5.00 -2.58
N ASP A 150 7.42 5.66 -2.79
CA ASP A 150 8.27 6.20 -1.71
C ASP A 150 7.57 7.38 -1.02
N THR A 151 6.84 8.21 -1.79
CA THR A 151 5.97 9.26 -1.23
C THR A 151 4.87 8.67 -0.37
N GLU A 152 4.21 7.61 -0.83
CA GLU A 152 3.16 6.93 -0.07
C GLU A 152 3.72 6.27 1.20
N ARG A 153 4.88 5.61 1.10
CA ARG A 153 5.58 5.04 2.26
C ARG A 153 5.91 6.13 3.30
N ALA A 154 6.45 7.26 2.89
CA ALA A 154 6.78 8.36 3.80
C ALA A 154 5.53 8.88 4.52
N ARG A 155 4.44 9.10 3.78
CA ARG A 155 3.14 9.52 4.36
C ARG A 155 2.62 8.51 5.38
N LEU A 156 2.69 7.23 5.07
CA LEU A 156 2.22 6.17 5.97
C LEU A 156 3.12 6.01 7.20
N LEU A 157 4.43 6.29 7.09
CA LEU A 157 5.36 6.25 8.24
C LEU A 157 5.04 7.39 9.20
N GLU A 158 4.79 8.58 8.67
CA GLU A 158 4.34 9.74 9.44
C GLU A 158 3.00 9.47 10.13
N LEU A 159 2.03 8.89 9.40
CA LEU A 159 0.76 8.46 9.98
C LEU A 159 0.94 7.47 11.12
N ARG A 160 1.82 6.48 10.96
CA ARG A 160 2.12 5.51 12.01
C ARG A 160 2.68 6.19 13.26
N LEU A 161 3.71 7.02 13.11
CA LEU A 161 4.32 7.73 14.23
C LEU A 161 3.31 8.63 14.95
N THR A 162 2.49 9.35 14.16
CA THR A 162 1.45 10.24 14.68
C THR A 162 0.34 9.45 15.39
N ALA A 163 -0.10 8.32 14.83
CA ALA A 163 -1.12 7.47 15.44
C ALA A 163 -0.65 6.85 16.76
N GLU A 164 0.59 6.33 16.81
CA GLU A 164 1.18 5.79 18.05
C GLU A 164 1.27 6.88 19.14
N GLN A 165 1.72 8.09 18.79
CA GLN A 165 1.79 9.22 19.71
C GLN A 165 0.40 9.67 20.17
N ARG A 166 -0.56 9.82 19.25
CA ARG A 166 -1.92 10.27 19.57
C ARG A 166 -2.67 9.23 20.39
N LEU A 167 -2.52 7.93 20.13
CA LEU A 167 -3.09 6.86 20.97
C LEU A 167 -2.60 6.97 22.40
N THR A 168 -1.29 7.18 22.59
CA THR A 168 -0.69 7.37 23.92
C THR A 168 -1.24 8.63 24.60
N GLN A 169 -1.28 9.75 23.87
CA GLN A 169 -1.83 11.01 24.40
C GLN A 169 -3.32 10.91 24.74
N MET A 170 -4.10 10.22 23.93
CA MET A 170 -5.52 9.98 24.14
C MET A 170 -5.72 9.18 25.43
N LEU A 171 -5.00 8.07 25.59
CA LEU A 171 -5.02 7.28 26.82
C LEU A 171 -4.69 8.14 28.05
N THR A 172 -3.61 8.92 28.02
CA THR A 172 -3.24 9.80 29.15
C THR A 172 -4.31 10.85 29.43
N ARG A 173 -4.83 11.53 28.39
CA ARG A 173 -5.88 12.55 28.54
C ARG A 173 -7.17 11.96 29.11
N LEU A 174 -7.54 10.75 28.70
CA LEU A 174 -8.74 10.08 29.20
C LEU A 174 -8.58 9.73 30.67
N THR A 175 -7.45 9.11 31.05
CA THR A 175 -7.15 8.81 32.46
C THR A 175 -7.13 10.09 33.32
N ASP A 176 -6.45 11.14 32.86
CA ASP A 176 -6.39 12.41 33.58
C ASP A 176 -7.75 13.09 33.69
N LYS A 177 -8.58 13.03 32.65
CA LYS A 177 -9.92 13.64 32.67
C LYS A 177 -10.88 12.87 33.57
N VAL A 178 -10.83 11.54 33.56
CA VAL A 178 -11.55 10.70 34.53
C VAL A 178 -11.11 11.04 35.94
N ARG A 179 -9.80 11.12 36.19
CA ARG A 179 -9.25 11.50 37.50
C ARG A 179 -9.70 12.89 37.94
N THR A 180 -9.58 13.89 37.08
CA THR A 180 -9.87 15.29 37.44
C THR A 180 -11.37 15.57 37.59
N SER A 181 -12.22 14.86 36.85
CA SER A 181 -13.68 15.02 36.93
C SER A 181 -14.30 14.19 38.06
N VAL A 182 -13.85 12.95 38.24
CA VAL A 182 -14.49 12.02 39.19
C VAL A 182 -13.88 12.17 40.60
N GLN A 183 -12.55 12.29 40.74
CA GLN A 183 -11.87 12.27 42.05
C GLN A 183 -12.26 13.41 43.02
N PRO A 184 -12.36 14.69 42.63
CA PRO A 184 -12.76 15.76 43.55
C PRO A 184 -14.23 15.63 43.97
N ARG A 185 -15.11 15.16 43.08
CA ARG A 185 -16.53 14.99 43.40
C ARG A 185 -16.82 13.74 44.23
N ILE A 186 -15.99 12.70 44.17
CA ILE A 186 -16.02 11.62 45.18
C ILE A 186 -15.79 12.22 46.58
N ARG A 187 -14.86 13.17 46.73
CA ARG A 187 -14.61 13.81 48.03
C ARG A 187 -15.80 14.66 48.48
N GLU A 188 -16.51 15.30 47.55
CA GLU A 188 -17.76 16.01 47.84
C GLU A 188 -18.88 15.04 48.27
N ILE A 189 -19.03 13.90 47.56
CA ILE A 189 -19.97 12.83 47.90
C ILE A 189 -19.62 12.21 49.26
N ASP A 190 -18.33 11.96 49.53
CA ASP A 190 -17.87 11.45 50.83
C ASP A 190 -18.15 12.44 51.96
N ALA A 191 -17.94 13.74 51.73
CA ALA A 191 -18.26 14.79 52.69
C ALA A 191 -19.77 14.90 52.94
N ALA A 192 -20.59 14.81 51.89
CA ALA A 192 -22.06 14.82 51.99
C ALA A 192 -22.59 13.58 52.75
N LEU A 193 -22.07 12.39 52.43
CA LEU A 193 -22.38 11.14 53.12
C LEU A 193 -21.93 11.13 54.58
N TYR A 194 -20.81 11.79 54.91
CA TYR A 194 -20.35 11.97 56.29
C TYR A 194 -21.27 12.93 57.08
N GLY A 195 -21.79 13.97 56.41
CA GLY A 195 -22.76 14.91 56.98
C GLY A 195 -24.11 14.28 57.32
N ILE A 196 -24.57 13.32 56.52
CA ILE A 196 -25.81 12.56 56.79
C ILE A 196 -25.72 11.81 58.12
N GLY A 197 -24.56 11.22 58.44
CA GLY A 197 -24.30 10.58 59.74
C GLY A 197 -24.35 11.53 60.95
N GLN A 198 -24.35 12.85 60.72
CA GLN A 198 -24.49 13.89 61.75
C GLN A 198 -25.83 14.65 61.68
N GLY A 199 -26.81 14.16 60.90
CA GLY A 199 -28.15 14.73 60.82
C GLY A 199 -28.40 15.68 59.63
N ALA A 200 -27.55 15.68 58.61
CA ALA A 200 -27.81 16.40 57.36
C ALA A 200 -28.87 15.70 56.49
N ASP A 201 -29.57 16.48 55.64
CA ASP A 201 -30.64 16.01 54.77
C ASP A 201 -30.14 14.96 53.74
N PRO A 202 -30.60 13.70 53.79
CA PRO A 202 -30.26 12.66 52.83
C PRO A 202 -30.67 13.02 51.40
N MET A 203 -31.75 13.78 51.23
CA MET A 203 -32.34 14.05 49.91
C MET A 203 -31.48 15.01 49.07
N ALA A 204 -30.86 16.00 49.71
CA ALA A 204 -29.92 16.92 49.05
C ALA A 204 -28.67 16.22 48.49
N SER A 205 -28.24 15.13 49.13
CA SER A 205 -27.09 14.32 48.68
C SER A 205 -27.47 13.41 47.51
N VAL A 206 -28.70 12.88 47.51
CA VAL A 206 -29.28 12.10 46.40
C VAL A 206 -29.44 12.97 45.15
N ASP A 207 -29.92 14.21 45.29
CA ASP A 207 -30.10 15.14 44.17
C ASP A 207 -28.75 15.54 43.56
N SER A 208 -27.73 15.81 44.38
CA SER A 208 -26.36 16.08 43.90
C SER A 208 -25.76 14.89 43.12
N LEU A 209 -26.00 13.66 43.58
CA LEU A 209 -25.58 12.43 42.88
C LEU A 209 -26.29 12.26 41.54
N ARG A 210 -27.61 12.49 41.50
CA ARG A 210 -28.41 12.44 40.27
C ARG A 210 -27.96 13.49 39.25
N GLU A 211 -27.75 14.72 39.72
CA GLU A 211 -27.34 15.83 38.86
C GLU A 211 -25.98 15.57 38.21
N PHE A 212 -25.02 15.04 38.95
CA PHE A 212 -23.70 14.67 38.41
C PHE A 212 -23.77 13.57 37.35
N VAL A 213 -24.54 12.51 37.60
CA VAL A 213 -24.71 11.40 36.65
C VAL A 213 -25.34 11.89 35.35
N GLU A 214 -26.38 12.72 35.42
CA GLU A 214 -27.11 13.20 34.24
C GLU A 214 -26.39 14.32 33.48
N ASN A 215 -25.77 15.27 34.17
CA ASN A 215 -25.24 16.49 33.55
C ASN A 215 -23.74 16.43 33.21
N GLU A 216 -22.95 15.58 33.87
CA GLU A 216 -21.51 15.48 33.61
C GLU A 216 -21.10 14.10 33.06
N LEU A 217 -21.51 13.01 33.70
CA LEU A 217 -21.03 11.67 33.37
C LEU A 217 -21.66 11.12 32.08
N ARG A 218 -22.96 11.37 31.88
CA ARG A 218 -23.70 10.93 30.69
C ARG A 218 -23.28 11.67 29.40
N PRO A 219 -23.10 12.99 29.38
CA PRO A 219 -22.60 13.69 28.19
C PRO A 219 -21.16 13.30 27.84
N LEU A 220 -20.30 13.06 28.83
CA LEU A 220 -18.92 12.63 28.61
C LEU A 220 -18.84 11.24 27.96
N SER A 221 -19.58 10.26 28.51
CA SER A 221 -19.67 8.92 27.92
C SER A 221 -20.22 8.96 26.48
N ARG A 222 -21.25 9.79 26.23
CA ARG A 222 -21.80 9.95 24.88
C ARG A 222 -20.76 10.50 23.89
N ARG A 223 -20.03 11.57 24.25
CA ARG A 223 -18.96 12.14 23.41
C ARG A 223 -17.87 11.11 23.10
N LEU A 224 -17.45 10.34 24.11
CA LEU A 224 -16.48 9.26 23.93
C LEU A 224 -17.01 8.14 23.04
N GLY A 225 -18.31 7.85 23.08
CA GLY A 225 -18.93 6.83 22.24
C GLY A 225 -19.16 7.23 20.79
N THR A 226 -19.42 8.51 20.49
CA THR A 226 -19.90 8.94 19.16
C THR A 226 -18.84 9.55 18.24
N GLU A 227 -17.75 10.11 18.78
CA GLU A 227 -16.72 10.77 17.95
C GLU A 227 -15.45 9.93 17.90
N PRO A 228 -15.26 9.07 16.88
CA PRO A 228 -13.96 8.42 16.69
C PRO A 228 -12.91 9.48 16.36
N GLU A 229 -11.82 9.54 17.14
CA GLU A 229 -10.66 10.34 16.72
C GLU A 229 -10.05 9.67 15.48
N THR A 230 -10.42 10.14 14.28
CA THR A 230 -9.78 9.72 13.05
C THR A 230 -8.41 10.37 12.97
N PHE A 231 -7.35 9.55 12.99
CA PHE A 231 -5.99 10.05 12.83
C PHE A 231 -5.74 10.47 11.39
N GLU A 232 -6.05 11.72 11.08
CA GLU A 232 -5.65 12.33 9.82
C GLU A 232 -4.20 12.80 9.90
N ALA A 233 -3.45 12.57 8.83
CA ALA A 233 -2.12 13.14 8.65
C ALA A 233 -2.26 14.67 8.60
N GLU A 234 -1.51 15.38 9.44
CA GLU A 234 -1.27 16.79 9.17
C GLU A 234 -0.49 16.89 7.85
N ASN A 235 -0.84 17.87 7.02
CA ASN A 235 -0.11 18.16 5.79
C ASN A 235 1.24 18.83 6.13
N HIS A 236 2.16 18.11 6.76
CA HIS A 236 3.51 18.60 6.98
C HIS A 236 4.34 18.48 5.69
N THR A 237 5.25 19.43 5.56
CA THR A 237 5.95 19.67 4.29
C THR A 237 7.05 18.64 4.10
N ARG A 238 6.90 17.80 3.07
CA ARG A 238 7.90 16.93 2.42
C ARG A 238 9.31 16.99 3.03
N GLU A 239 9.58 16.17 4.04
CA GLU A 239 10.97 15.81 4.33
C GLU A 239 11.43 14.75 3.32
N SER A 240 12.51 15.06 2.62
CA SER A 240 13.12 14.17 1.63
C SER A 240 13.71 12.94 2.33
N HIS A 241 12.90 11.90 2.54
CA HIS A 241 13.41 10.62 2.99
C HIS A 241 14.36 10.03 1.94
N GLN A 242 15.49 9.50 2.40
CA GLN A 242 16.51 8.94 1.53
C GLN A 242 15.96 7.69 0.85
N ARG A 243 15.96 7.72 -0.49
CA ARG A 243 15.54 6.60 -1.32
C ARG A 243 16.29 5.33 -0.92
N PRO A 244 15.59 4.20 -0.69
CA PRO A 244 16.27 2.95 -0.41
C PRO A 244 17.16 2.58 -1.61
N LYS A 245 18.47 2.44 -1.37
CA LYS A 245 19.42 1.94 -2.37
C LYS A 245 19.27 0.42 -2.43
N VAL A 246 18.54 -0.07 -3.43
CA VAL A 246 18.45 -1.52 -3.66
C VAL A 246 19.72 -1.99 -4.39
N PRO A 247 20.46 -2.98 -3.84
CA PRO A 247 21.64 -3.53 -4.49
C PRO A 247 21.29 -4.22 -5.81
N LEU A 248 22.28 -4.38 -6.68
CA LEU A 248 22.14 -5.18 -7.90
C LEU A 248 21.80 -6.64 -7.55
N PRO A 249 21.00 -7.33 -8.37
CA PRO A 249 20.66 -8.74 -8.12
C PRO A 249 21.91 -9.62 -8.11
N ASP A 250 22.03 -10.50 -7.11
CA ASP A 250 23.21 -11.35 -6.88
C ASP A 250 23.47 -12.32 -8.03
N ARG A 251 22.42 -12.76 -8.74
CA ARG A 251 22.53 -13.71 -9.85
C ARG A 251 21.56 -13.36 -10.97
N LEU A 252 22.09 -13.29 -12.19
CA LEU A 252 21.30 -13.15 -13.42
C LEU A 252 21.28 -14.49 -14.16
N CYS A 253 20.12 -14.87 -14.69
CA CYS A 253 20.05 -15.98 -15.62
C CYS A 253 20.51 -15.51 -17.00
N VAL A 254 21.57 -16.10 -17.53
CA VAL A 254 22.14 -15.70 -18.83
C VAL A 254 21.15 -15.98 -19.98
N ALA A 255 20.31 -17.00 -19.82
CA ALA A 255 19.31 -17.41 -20.81
C ALA A 255 18.29 -16.32 -21.17
N THR A 256 17.90 -15.47 -20.21
CA THR A 256 16.85 -14.45 -20.44
C THR A 256 17.33 -13.33 -21.36
N SER A 257 18.64 -13.15 -21.47
CA SER A 257 19.29 -12.13 -22.31
C SER A 257 19.36 -12.53 -23.78
N PHE A 258 19.14 -13.81 -24.12
CA PHE A 258 19.10 -14.29 -25.50
C PHE A 258 17.71 -14.10 -26.11
N LYS A 259 17.46 -12.91 -26.67
CA LYS A 259 16.18 -12.57 -27.31
C LYS A 259 16.33 -12.58 -28.83
N PRO A 260 15.86 -13.63 -29.53
CA PRO A 260 16.10 -13.77 -30.98
C PRO A 260 15.38 -12.67 -31.77
N LEU A 261 14.11 -12.38 -31.46
CA LEU A 261 13.32 -11.41 -32.23
C LEU A 261 13.90 -9.97 -32.22
N PRO A 262 14.25 -9.35 -31.07
CA PRO A 262 14.88 -8.03 -31.06
C PRO A 262 16.21 -7.99 -31.80
N LEU A 263 17.06 -9.02 -31.66
CA LEU A 263 18.32 -9.09 -32.39
C LEU A 263 18.08 -9.19 -33.90
N GLY A 264 17.17 -10.05 -34.35
CA GLY A 264 16.84 -10.21 -35.76
C GLY A 264 16.39 -8.90 -36.41
N LEU A 265 15.46 -8.18 -35.76
CA LEU A 265 14.99 -6.87 -36.23
C LEU A 265 16.11 -5.83 -36.32
N LEU A 266 16.99 -5.81 -35.32
CA LEU A 266 18.17 -4.96 -35.30
C LEU A 266 19.17 -5.30 -36.40
N CYS A 267 19.40 -6.59 -36.65
CA CYS A 267 20.25 -7.07 -37.74
C CYS A 267 19.67 -6.71 -39.12
N ILE A 268 18.34 -6.77 -39.31
CA ILE A 268 17.70 -6.30 -40.54
C ILE A 268 18.00 -4.80 -40.74
N ALA A 269 17.76 -3.98 -39.72
CA ALA A 269 17.98 -2.54 -39.80
C ALA A 269 19.45 -2.17 -40.04
N ALA A 270 20.39 -2.88 -39.40
CA ALA A 270 21.82 -2.66 -39.52
C ALA A 270 22.40 -3.17 -40.86
N ALA A 271 21.91 -4.30 -41.36
CA ALA A 271 22.40 -4.89 -42.61
C ALA A 271 21.75 -4.27 -43.86
N ALA A 272 20.54 -3.71 -43.76
CA ALA A 272 19.81 -3.17 -44.92
C ALA A 272 20.54 -2.02 -45.63
N ALA A 273 21.13 -1.10 -44.87
CA ALA A 273 21.87 0.03 -45.43
C ALA A 273 23.13 -0.40 -46.21
N PRO A 274 24.05 -1.23 -45.67
CA PRO A 274 25.20 -1.70 -46.45
C PRO A 274 24.78 -2.65 -47.59
N ALA A 275 23.82 -3.55 -47.37
CA ALA A 275 23.41 -4.53 -48.38
C ALA A 275 22.79 -3.87 -49.63
N SER A 276 21.92 -2.87 -49.44
CA SER A 276 21.27 -2.14 -50.55
C SER A 276 22.24 -1.34 -51.42
N ARG A 277 23.49 -1.15 -50.96
CA ARG A 277 24.52 -0.35 -51.66
C ARG A 277 25.52 -1.21 -52.39
N THR A 278 25.75 -2.43 -51.92
CA THR A 278 26.70 -3.37 -52.51
C THR A 278 26.04 -4.38 -53.45
N LEU A 279 24.73 -4.60 -53.29
CA LEU A 279 23.97 -5.59 -54.03
C LEU A 279 22.73 -4.95 -54.68
N ALA A 280 22.23 -5.57 -55.75
CA ALA A 280 20.94 -5.20 -56.32
C ALA A 280 19.81 -5.40 -55.29
N ALA A 281 18.68 -4.70 -55.47
CA ALA A 281 17.61 -4.61 -54.47
C ALA A 281 17.08 -5.98 -53.97
N ILE A 282 16.87 -6.94 -54.88
CA ILE A 282 16.37 -8.28 -54.54
C ILE A 282 17.43 -9.10 -53.77
N PRO A 283 18.68 -9.26 -54.26
CA PRO A 283 19.75 -9.90 -53.49
C PRO A 283 20.05 -9.22 -52.15
N ALA A 284 19.97 -7.89 -52.07
CA ALA A 284 20.16 -7.14 -50.83
C ALA A 284 19.11 -7.51 -49.78
N LEU A 285 17.82 -7.53 -50.19
CA LEU A 285 16.73 -7.94 -49.32
C LEU A 285 16.91 -9.40 -48.85
N ALA A 286 17.20 -10.32 -49.78
CA ALA A 286 17.45 -11.71 -49.45
C ALA A 286 18.61 -11.87 -48.46
N PHE A 287 19.74 -11.19 -48.70
CA PHE A 287 20.89 -11.20 -47.79
C PHE A 287 20.51 -10.73 -46.38
N THR A 288 19.79 -9.61 -46.25
CA THR A 288 19.41 -9.06 -44.93
C THR A 288 18.49 -9.99 -44.15
N LEU A 289 17.54 -10.63 -44.83
CA LEU A 289 16.61 -11.58 -44.21
C LEU A 289 17.31 -12.88 -43.82
N ILE A 290 18.19 -13.41 -44.67
CA ILE A 290 18.96 -14.62 -44.37
C ILE A 290 19.93 -14.37 -43.22
N TYR A 291 20.64 -13.25 -43.20
CA TYR A 291 21.54 -12.88 -42.11
C TYR A 291 20.79 -12.75 -40.79
N ALA A 292 19.65 -12.03 -40.79
CA ALA A 292 18.83 -11.90 -39.59
C ALA A 292 18.28 -13.25 -39.12
N ALA A 293 17.81 -14.10 -40.04
CA ALA A 293 17.33 -15.45 -39.72
C ALA A 293 18.43 -16.33 -39.12
N ALA A 294 19.66 -16.26 -39.66
CA ALA A 294 20.82 -16.97 -39.14
C ALA A 294 21.16 -16.51 -37.71
N CYS A 295 21.22 -15.20 -37.45
CA CYS A 295 21.44 -14.67 -36.11
C CYS A 295 20.34 -15.08 -35.13
N MET A 296 19.06 -15.04 -35.56
CA MET A 296 17.93 -15.48 -34.74
C MET A 296 18.02 -16.97 -34.39
N ALA A 297 18.32 -17.83 -35.36
CA ALA A 297 18.46 -19.26 -35.15
C ALA A 297 19.62 -19.57 -34.19
N LEU A 298 20.78 -18.93 -34.39
CA LEU A 298 21.95 -19.11 -33.53
C LEU A 298 21.67 -18.65 -32.09
N VAL A 299 21.07 -17.46 -31.90
CA VAL A 299 20.68 -16.99 -30.55
C VAL A 299 19.66 -17.92 -29.90
N PHE A 300 18.71 -18.45 -30.67
CA PHE A 300 17.73 -19.39 -30.15
C PHE A 300 18.37 -20.71 -29.67
N VAL A 301 19.29 -21.27 -30.45
CA VAL A 301 20.03 -22.48 -30.08
C VAL A 301 20.92 -22.22 -28.87
N VAL A 302 21.68 -21.12 -28.87
CA VAL A 302 22.56 -20.78 -27.76
C VAL A 302 21.75 -20.50 -26.48
N GLY A 303 20.62 -19.80 -26.59
CA GLY A 303 19.71 -19.57 -25.47
C GLY A 303 19.19 -20.86 -24.85
N ARG A 304 19.00 -21.94 -25.62
CA ARG A 304 18.64 -23.27 -25.10
C ARG A 304 19.78 -23.90 -24.29
N VAL A 305 21.03 -23.75 -24.72
CA VAL A 305 22.21 -24.30 -24.04
C VAL A 305 22.45 -23.63 -22.68
N PHE A 306 22.26 -22.31 -22.59
CA PHE A 306 22.50 -21.53 -21.38
C PHE A 306 21.30 -21.44 -20.41
N THR A 307 20.24 -22.24 -20.62
CA THR A 307 18.98 -22.20 -19.85
C THR A 307 19.14 -22.30 -18.34
N ASN A 308 20.11 -23.10 -17.86
CA ASN A 308 20.33 -23.32 -16.41
C ASN A 308 21.48 -22.51 -15.82
N TRP A 309 22.12 -21.62 -16.59
CA TRP A 309 23.30 -20.88 -16.14
C TRP A 309 22.88 -19.60 -15.41
N ARG A 310 23.18 -19.55 -14.11
CA ARG A 310 23.00 -18.37 -13.25
C ARG A 310 24.35 -17.87 -12.78
N THR A 311 24.75 -16.68 -13.19
CA THR A 311 26.05 -16.10 -12.88
C THR A 311 25.90 -14.69 -12.31
N PHE A 312 26.97 -14.14 -11.74
CA PHE A 312 27.03 -12.73 -11.40
C PHE A 312 26.83 -11.84 -12.63
N PRO A 313 26.26 -10.62 -12.47
CA PRO A 313 25.89 -9.76 -13.58
C PRO A 313 27.08 -9.37 -14.48
N VAL A 314 28.27 -9.16 -13.91
CA VAL A 314 29.49 -8.83 -14.66
C VAL A 314 29.94 -10.01 -15.54
N ILE A 315 29.87 -11.23 -15.03
CA ILE A 315 30.22 -12.45 -15.78
C ILE A 315 29.18 -12.70 -16.87
N SER A 316 27.89 -12.51 -16.57
CA SER A 316 26.81 -12.61 -17.55
C SER A 316 26.99 -11.60 -18.70
N LEU A 317 27.40 -10.37 -18.37
CA LEU A 317 27.69 -9.33 -19.36
C LEU A 317 28.82 -9.76 -20.30
N LEU A 318 29.93 -10.25 -19.76
CA LEU A 318 31.08 -10.71 -20.55
C LEU A 318 30.70 -11.90 -21.46
N ILE A 319 30.09 -12.94 -20.89
CA ILE A 319 29.69 -14.15 -21.63
C ILE A 319 28.73 -13.78 -22.76
N THR A 320 27.67 -13.03 -22.46
CA THR A 320 26.67 -12.68 -23.48
C THR A 320 27.25 -11.78 -24.56
N THR A 321 28.11 -10.82 -24.21
CA THR A 321 28.78 -9.96 -25.19
C THR A 321 29.65 -10.79 -26.14
N ILE A 322 30.48 -11.70 -25.60
CA ILE A 322 31.37 -12.57 -26.39
C ILE A 322 30.56 -13.52 -27.29
N VAL A 323 29.48 -14.09 -26.76
CA VAL A 323 28.59 -14.99 -27.50
C VAL A 323 27.92 -14.24 -28.66
N TYR A 324 27.36 -13.06 -28.41
CA TYR A 324 26.75 -12.26 -29.47
C TYR A 324 27.78 -11.79 -30.52
N MET A 325 28.99 -11.40 -30.12
CA MET A 325 30.10 -11.11 -31.05
C MET A 325 30.38 -12.31 -31.96
N SER A 326 30.47 -13.50 -31.36
CA SER A 326 30.72 -14.76 -32.07
C SER A 326 29.59 -15.11 -33.03
N ILE A 327 28.33 -14.87 -32.64
CA ILE A 327 27.16 -15.08 -33.49
C ILE A 327 27.16 -14.11 -34.67
N GLY A 328 27.43 -12.82 -34.43
CA GLY A 328 27.49 -11.80 -35.48
C GLY A 328 28.58 -12.10 -36.52
N TYR A 329 29.78 -12.46 -36.04
CA TYR A 329 30.90 -12.87 -36.88
C TYR A 329 30.60 -14.18 -37.62
N GLY A 330 30.17 -15.23 -36.90
CA GLY A 330 29.95 -16.56 -37.44
C GLY A 330 28.82 -16.60 -38.47
N ALA A 331 27.73 -15.88 -38.23
CA ALA A 331 26.64 -15.75 -39.21
C ALA A 331 27.15 -15.08 -40.51
N MET A 332 27.93 -14.01 -40.41
CA MET A 332 28.48 -13.32 -41.57
C MET A 332 29.52 -14.18 -42.31
N ALA A 333 30.43 -14.84 -41.59
CA ALA A 333 31.43 -15.73 -42.16
C ALA A 333 30.79 -16.95 -42.86
N GLY A 334 29.70 -17.49 -42.30
CA GLY A 334 28.94 -18.57 -42.92
C GLY A 334 28.32 -18.17 -44.26
N LEU A 335 27.82 -16.93 -44.37
CA LEU A 335 27.28 -16.41 -45.65
C LEU A 335 28.39 -16.29 -46.72
N ILE A 336 29.58 -15.82 -46.33
CA ILE A 336 30.76 -15.79 -47.21
C ILE A 336 31.10 -17.20 -47.69
N ALA A 337 31.15 -18.18 -46.77
CA ALA A 337 31.52 -19.56 -47.07
C ALA A 337 30.53 -20.27 -48.00
N ILE A 338 29.24 -19.92 -47.95
CA ILE A 338 28.19 -20.46 -48.82
C ILE A 338 28.16 -19.74 -50.19
N GLY A 339 29.05 -18.77 -50.41
CA GLY A 339 29.20 -18.07 -51.69
C GLY A 339 28.23 -16.91 -51.90
N ILE A 340 27.60 -16.40 -50.84
CA ILE A 340 26.75 -15.21 -50.94
C ILE A 340 27.68 -13.99 -51.07
N PRO A 341 27.52 -13.14 -52.10
CA PRO A 341 28.41 -12.01 -52.36
C PRO A 341 28.33 -11.01 -51.21
N THR A 342 29.33 -11.08 -50.33
CA THR A 342 29.38 -10.34 -49.06
C THR A 342 30.77 -9.74 -48.89
N PRO A 343 30.88 -8.43 -48.72
CA PRO A 343 32.18 -7.80 -48.60
C PRO A 343 32.84 -8.15 -47.25
N PRO A 344 34.09 -8.67 -47.24
CA PRO A 344 34.75 -9.13 -46.01
C PRO A 344 34.91 -8.05 -44.93
N PHE A 345 34.95 -6.76 -45.31
CA PHE A 345 35.09 -5.67 -44.35
C PHE A 345 33.90 -5.53 -43.39
N LEU A 346 32.74 -6.17 -43.68
CA LEU A 346 31.57 -6.17 -42.79
C LEU A 346 31.67 -7.17 -41.63
N LEU A 347 32.64 -8.09 -41.63
CA LEU A 347 32.80 -9.11 -40.58
C LEU A 347 33.00 -8.50 -39.19
N VAL A 348 33.96 -7.58 -39.07
CA VAL A 348 34.32 -6.95 -37.79
C VAL A 348 33.20 -6.03 -37.29
N PRO A 349 32.63 -5.13 -38.12
CA PRO A 349 31.48 -4.31 -37.69
C PRO A 349 30.25 -5.14 -37.29
N ALA A 350 29.97 -6.25 -37.98
CA ALA A 350 28.88 -7.15 -37.61
C ALA A 350 29.09 -7.79 -36.23
N ALA A 351 30.32 -8.24 -35.94
CA ALA A 351 30.67 -8.75 -34.62
C ALA A 351 30.46 -7.69 -33.53
N ILE A 352 31.08 -6.51 -33.70
CA ILE A 352 31.00 -5.38 -32.75
C ILE A 352 29.55 -4.98 -32.51
N PHE A 353 28.75 -4.89 -33.57
CA PHE A 353 27.33 -4.55 -33.47
C PHE A 353 26.56 -5.57 -32.64
N CYS A 354 26.67 -6.87 -32.96
CA CYS A 354 25.99 -7.90 -32.19
C CYS A 354 26.47 -7.90 -30.73
N GLY A 355 27.77 -7.71 -30.47
CA GLY A 355 28.31 -7.57 -29.11
C GLY A 355 27.68 -6.42 -28.33
N LEU A 356 27.52 -5.24 -28.95
CA LEU A 356 26.84 -4.10 -28.35
C LEU A 356 25.37 -4.42 -28.04
N VAL A 357 24.68 -5.12 -28.95
CA VAL A 357 23.31 -5.58 -28.70
C VAL A 357 23.27 -6.57 -27.52
N GLY A 358 24.20 -7.53 -27.46
CA GLY A 358 24.36 -8.44 -26.32
C GLY A 358 24.54 -7.69 -25.00
N ALA A 359 25.48 -6.73 -24.96
CA ALA A 359 25.74 -5.91 -23.77
C ALA A 359 24.49 -5.11 -23.32
N THR A 360 23.79 -4.47 -24.26
CA THR A 360 22.57 -3.71 -23.96
C THR A 360 21.42 -4.61 -23.50
N THR A 361 21.26 -5.82 -24.05
CA THR A 361 20.22 -6.77 -23.61
C THR A 361 20.45 -7.29 -22.19
N VAL A 362 21.68 -7.66 -21.83
CA VAL A 362 22.02 -8.05 -20.44
C VAL A 362 21.86 -6.87 -19.49
N GLY A 363 22.34 -5.69 -19.89
CA GLY A 363 22.18 -4.48 -19.08
C GLY A 363 20.70 -4.16 -18.82
N TYR A 364 19.86 -4.27 -19.85
CA TYR A 364 18.42 -4.10 -19.71
C TYR A 364 17.78 -5.15 -18.79
N ASP A 365 18.16 -6.42 -18.92
CA ASP A 365 17.61 -7.49 -18.08
C ASP A 365 18.03 -7.35 -16.62
N ALA A 366 19.31 -7.06 -16.36
CA ALA A 366 19.82 -6.82 -15.01
C ALA A 366 19.14 -5.62 -14.36
N PHE A 367 19.00 -4.54 -15.12
CA PHE A 367 18.30 -3.35 -14.69
C PHE A 367 16.82 -3.63 -14.41
N SER A 368 16.12 -4.28 -15.34
CA SER A 368 14.69 -4.64 -15.18
C SER A 368 14.45 -5.56 -13.98
N ALA A 369 15.35 -6.51 -13.74
CA ALA A 369 15.27 -7.39 -12.57
C ALA A 369 15.43 -6.60 -11.26
N GLN A 370 16.39 -5.68 -11.19
CA GLN A 370 16.59 -4.80 -10.04
C GLN A 370 15.37 -3.89 -9.81
N GLN A 371 14.83 -3.32 -10.89
CA GLN A 371 13.63 -2.47 -10.86
C GLN A 371 12.43 -3.23 -10.29
N PHE A 372 12.17 -4.43 -10.79
CA PHE A 372 11.05 -5.25 -10.34
C PHE A 372 11.16 -5.60 -8.86
N ALA A 373 12.34 -6.02 -8.41
CA ALA A 373 12.59 -6.33 -7.00
C ALA A 373 12.39 -5.10 -6.09
N THR A 374 12.86 -3.93 -6.53
CA THR A 374 12.68 -2.66 -5.80
C THR A 374 11.20 -2.29 -5.67
N GLU A 375 10.46 -2.39 -6.77
CA GLU A 375 9.03 -2.07 -6.81
C GLU A 375 8.21 -3.03 -5.95
N GLN A 376 8.54 -4.34 -5.97
CA GLN A 376 7.88 -5.34 -5.12
C GLN A 376 8.14 -5.09 -3.64
N LEU A 377 9.40 -4.95 -3.24
CA LEU A 377 9.77 -4.67 -1.85
C LEU A 377 9.06 -3.42 -1.31
N LEU A 378 9.01 -2.36 -2.13
CA LEU A 378 8.39 -1.11 -1.73
C LEU A 378 6.87 -1.24 -1.63
N ARG A 379 6.23 -1.99 -2.54
CA ARG A 379 4.79 -2.32 -2.44
C ARG A 379 4.45 -3.14 -1.20
N GLU A 380 5.26 -4.15 -0.91
CA GLU A 380 5.10 -4.98 0.29
C GLU A 380 5.23 -4.12 1.55
N THR A 381 6.24 -3.25 1.61
CA THR A 381 6.44 -2.31 2.73
C THR A 381 5.24 -1.36 2.88
N VAL A 382 4.72 -0.80 1.79
CA VAL A 382 3.54 0.07 1.81
C VAL A 382 2.31 -0.68 2.34
N LEU A 383 2.09 -1.91 1.89
CA LEU A 383 0.97 -2.74 2.33
C LEU A 383 1.06 -3.09 3.82
N GLU A 384 2.24 -3.51 4.29
CA GLU A 384 2.49 -3.79 5.71
C GLU A 384 2.21 -2.56 6.58
N LEU A 385 2.62 -1.38 6.10
CA LEU A 385 2.43 -0.13 6.82
C LEU A 385 0.98 0.33 6.82
N GLN A 386 0.24 0.14 5.72
CA GLN A 386 -1.21 0.36 5.68
C GLN A 386 -1.95 -0.54 6.68
N LEU A 387 -1.59 -1.83 6.74
CA LEU A 387 -2.16 -2.75 7.73
C LEU A 387 -1.83 -2.32 9.16
N THR A 388 -0.60 -1.87 9.40
CA THR A 388 -0.16 -1.36 10.72
C THR A 388 -0.97 -0.13 11.13
N VAL A 389 -1.12 0.87 10.26
CA VAL A 389 -1.90 2.07 10.53
C VAL A 389 -3.38 1.71 10.75
N SER A 390 -3.95 0.83 9.94
CA SER A 390 -5.33 0.35 10.13
C SER A 390 -5.52 -0.34 11.48
N SER A 391 -4.57 -1.19 11.89
CA SER A 391 -4.59 -1.86 13.20
C SER A 391 -4.52 -0.88 14.36
N LEU A 392 -3.65 0.15 14.27
CA LEU A 392 -3.57 1.22 15.29
C LEU A 392 -4.87 2.01 15.39
N ASN A 393 -5.49 2.36 14.27
CA ASN A 393 -6.79 3.06 14.25
C ASN A 393 -7.89 2.20 14.88
N GLN A 394 -7.92 0.90 14.58
CA GLN A 394 -8.84 -0.04 15.20
C GLN A 394 -8.61 -0.16 16.72
N GLN A 395 -7.36 -0.27 17.16
CA GLN A 395 -7.02 -0.32 18.59
C GLN A 395 -7.46 0.95 19.33
N ALA A 396 -7.25 2.13 18.74
CA ALA A 396 -7.73 3.38 19.30
C ALA A 396 -9.24 3.42 19.43
N TRP A 397 -9.95 3.02 18.36
CA TRP A 397 -11.41 2.96 18.34
C TRP A 397 -11.96 2.00 19.41
N VAL A 398 -11.43 0.77 19.49
CA VAL A 398 -11.83 -0.23 20.49
C VAL A 398 -11.57 0.28 21.91
N THR A 399 -10.40 0.89 22.14
CA THR A 399 -10.00 1.41 23.46
C THR A 399 -10.92 2.54 23.90
N GLN A 400 -11.20 3.50 23.01
CA GLN A 400 -12.12 4.60 23.25
C GLN A 400 -13.52 4.09 23.61
N ARG A 401 -14.01 3.13 22.83
CA ARG A 401 -15.34 2.55 23.02
C ARG A 401 -15.43 1.76 24.32
N ARG A 402 -14.40 0.99 24.67
CA ARG A 402 -14.30 0.26 25.94
C ARG A 402 -14.37 1.22 27.13
N ILE A 403 -13.65 2.34 27.10
CA ILE A 403 -13.71 3.36 28.16
C ILE A 403 -15.10 3.98 28.25
N ALA A 404 -15.73 4.31 27.11
CA ALA A 404 -17.08 4.83 27.08
C ALA A 404 -18.10 3.87 27.73
N TYR A 405 -17.97 2.57 27.46
CA TYR A 405 -18.82 1.52 28.05
C TYR A 405 -18.57 1.32 29.54
N VAL A 406 -17.33 1.23 30.00
CA VAL A 406 -17.04 1.09 31.45
C VAL A 406 -17.57 2.30 32.23
N MET A 407 -17.39 3.51 31.69
CA MET A 407 -17.95 4.73 32.25
C MET A 407 -19.49 4.73 32.27
N HIS A 408 -20.13 4.21 31.22
CA HIS A 408 -21.59 4.17 31.11
C HIS A 408 -22.23 3.10 32.00
N GLY A 409 -21.67 1.88 32.02
CA GLY A 409 -22.25 0.74 32.70
C GLY A 409 -21.93 0.71 34.19
N ARG A 410 -20.65 0.60 34.54
CA ARG A 410 -20.24 0.33 35.94
C ARG A 410 -20.38 1.54 36.84
N VAL A 411 -19.79 2.68 36.46
CA VAL A 411 -19.79 3.88 37.31
C VAL A 411 -21.18 4.48 37.45
N GLN A 412 -21.95 4.59 36.36
CA GLN A 412 -23.32 5.13 36.45
C GLN A 412 -24.24 4.19 37.24
N SER A 413 -24.16 2.87 37.05
CA SER A 413 -24.99 1.93 37.82
C SER A 413 -24.67 1.99 39.31
N ALA A 414 -23.38 2.08 39.68
CA ALA A 414 -22.98 2.20 41.08
C ALA A 414 -23.49 3.51 41.72
N LEU A 415 -23.35 4.63 41.02
CA LEU A 415 -23.86 5.93 41.50
C LEU A 415 -25.39 5.97 41.55
N HIS A 416 -26.07 5.32 40.60
CA HIS A 416 -27.53 5.28 40.54
C HIS A 416 -28.13 4.37 41.62
N SER A 417 -27.58 3.17 41.81
CA SER A 417 -27.95 2.27 42.91
C SER A 417 -27.72 2.95 44.27
N ALA A 418 -26.56 3.61 44.44
CA ALA A 418 -26.29 4.40 45.64
C ALA A 418 -27.37 5.45 45.91
N ALA A 419 -27.74 6.24 44.90
CA ALA A 419 -28.77 7.26 45.01
C ALA A 419 -30.15 6.67 45.36
N LEU A 420 -30.55 5.55 44.75
CA LEU A 420 -31.83 4.89 45.02
C LEU A 420 -31.89 4.30 46.44
N ARG A 421 -30.81 3.63 46.89
CA ARG A 421 -30.71 3.06 48.25
C ARG A 421 -30.72 4.14 49.33
N LEU A 422 -30.12 5.30 49.07
CA LEU A 422 -30.18 6.46 49.96
C LEU A 422 -31.57 7.09 50.02
N ALA A 423 -32.29 7.14 48.89
CA ALA A 423 -33.62 7.72 48.81
C ALA A 423 -34.72 6.86 49.46
N SER A 424 -34.52 5.54 49.55
CA SER A 424 -35.48 4.60 50.12
C SER A 424 -35.35 4.39 51.64
N MET A 425 -34.45 5.12 52.32
CA MET A 425 -34.21 4.99 53.76
C MET A 425 -34.59 6.26 54.53
N ASP A 426 -35.54 6.14 55.46
CA ASP A 426 -35.96 7.25 56.33
C ASP A 426 -34.84 7.70 57.30
N HIS A 427 -34.02 6.74 57.77
CA HIS A 427 -32.85 6.97 58.64
C HIS A 427 -31.68 6.05 58.23
N PRO A 428 -30.72 6.54 57.43
CA PRO A 428 -29.62 5.72 56.94
C PRO A 428 -28.64 5.35 58.05
N ASP A 429 -28.43 4.04 58.26
CA ASP A 429 -27.46 3.51 59.22
C ASP A 429 -26.01 3.68 58.72
N HIS A 430 -25.08 3.93 59.64
CA HIS A 430 -23.68 4.25 59.37
C HIS A 430 -22.92 3.09 58.69
N ALA A 431 -23.41 1.85 58.84
CA ALA A 431 -22.90 0.66 58.15
C ALA A 431 -23.24 0.65 56.65
N ILE A 432 -24.45 1.08 56.29
CA ILE A 432 -24.94 1.09 54.91
C ILE A 432 -24.23 2.19 54.10
N ILE A 433 -24.04 3.37 54.70
CA ILE A 433 -23.27 4.47 54.10
C ILE A 433 -21.82 4.02 53.79
N LYS A 434 -21.22 3.22 54.69
CA LYS A 434 -19.88 2.66 54.48
C LYS A 434 -19.85 1.63 53.34
N SER A 435 -20.91 0.82 53.18
CA SER A 435 -21.05 -0.09 52.04
C SER A 435 -21.13 0.68 50.72
N ILE A 436 -22.03 1.66 50.63
CA ILE A 436 -22.23 2.47 49.42
C ILE A 436 -20.92 3.16 49.00
N ARG A 437 -20.16 3.71 49.96
CA ARG A 437 -18.84 4.30 49.71
C ARG A 437 -17.86 3.30 49.12
N ARG A 438 -17.80 2.10 49.71
CA ARG A 438 -16.91 1.03 49.24
C ARG A 438 -17.29 0.64 47.81
N ASP A 439 -18.56 0.49 47.51
CA ASP A 439 -19.05 0.04 46.20
C ASP A 439 -18.73 1.10 45.11
N ILE A 440 -18.90 2.40 45.40
CA ILE A 440 -18.47 3.50 44.51
C ILE A 440 -16.95 3.53 44.32
N THR A 441 -16.19 3.36 45.40
CA THR A 441 -14.72 3.40 45.34
C THR A 441 -14.17 2.22 44.55
N THR A 442 -14.73 1.02 44.70
CA THR A 442 -14.37 -0.17 43.94
C THR A 442 -14.67 0.00 42.45
N ALA A 443 -15.87 0.47 42.08
CA ALA A 443 -16.25 0.71 40.69
C ALA A 443 -15.33 1.71 39.96
N ILE A 444 -14.71 2.62 40.72
CA ILE A 444 -13.77 3.62 40.20
C ILE A 444 -12.33 3.10 40.21
N ALA A 445 -11.91 2.35 41.23
CA ALA A 445 -10.59 1.72 41.26
C ALA A 445 -10.39 0.71 40.11
N GLU A 446 -11.47 0.11 39.62
CA GLU A 446 -11.47 -0.75 38.44
C GLU A 446 -11.26 0.02 37.11
N LEU A 447 -11.55 1.33 37.06
CA LEU A 447 -11.20 2.17 35.90
C LEU A 447 -9.68 2.37 35.78
N ASP A 448 -8.94 2.34 36.89
CA ASP A 448 -7.49 2.56 36.94
C ASP A 448 -6.69 1.33 36.44
N MET A 449 -7.33 0.18 36.23
CA MET A 449 -6.68 -1.07 35.83
C MET A 449 -7.32 -1.70 34.56
N PRO A 450 -7.21 -1.07 33.38
CA PRO A 450 -7.65 -1.67 32.13
C PRO A 450 -6.71 -2.82 31.75
N GLY A 451 -6.97 -4.04 32.24
CA GLY A 451 -6.23 -5.21 31.76
C GLY A 451 -6.07 -6.40 32.70
N ARG A 452 -6.57 -6.35 33.94
CA ARG A 452 -6.44 -7.50 34.85
C ARG A 452 -7.75 -7.80 35.54
N THR A 453 -8.55 -8.65 34.91
CA THR A 453 -9.33 -9.63 35.66
C THR A 453 -9.90 -10.67 34.70
N GLU A 454 -9.39 -11.90 34.80
CA GLU A 454 -10.16 -13.12 34.47
C GLU A 454 -11.31 -13.17 35.49
N ILE A 455 -12.38 -12.41 35.26
CA ILE A 455 -13.61 -12.53 36.06
C ILE A 455 -14.51 -13.49 35.30
N SER A 456 -14.89 -14.59 35.95
CA SER A 456 -15.91 -15.50 35.44
C SER A 456 -17.23 -14.76 35.25
N LEU A 457 -18.02 -15.14 34.24
CA LEU A 457 -19.33 -14.52 34.02
C LEU A 457 -20.23 -14.67 35.27
N SER A 458 -20.13 -15.81 35.96
CA SER A 458 -20.83 -16.08 37.22
C SER A 458 -20.53 -15.01 38.28
N ALA A 459 -19.25 -14.71 38.52
CA ALA A 459 -18.87 -13.65 39.45
C ALA A 459 -19.38 -12.26 39.01
N THR A 460 -19.42 -12.00 37.70
CA THR A 460 -19.98 -10.73 37.18
C THR A 460 -21.49 -10.62 37.42
N LEU A 461 -22.24 -11.71 37.26
CA LEU A 461 -23.70 -11.73 37.49
C LEU A 461 -24.02 -11.61 38.98
N ASP A 462 -23.24 -12.26 39.85
CA ASP A 462 -23.32 -12.08 41.29
C ASP A 462 -23.04 -10.62 41.70
N ASP A 463 -22.02 -9.99 41.13
CA ASP A 463 -21.73 -8.58 41.39
C ASP A 463 -22.92 -7.68 40.98
N ILE A 464 -23.56 -7.98 39.86
CA ILE A 464 -24.76 -7.24 39.40
C ILE A 464 -25.92 -7.45 40.38
N ALA A 465 -26.20 -8.68 40.79
CA ALA A 465 -27.26 -8.98 41.75
C ALA A 465 -27.01 -8.31 43.12
N ASN A 466 -25.77 -8.35 43.59
CA ASN A 466 -25.35 -7.72 44.84
C ASN A 466 -25.46 -6.18 44.79
N LEU A 467 -25.10 -5.57 43.65
CA LEU A 467 -25.17 -4.11 43.46
C LEU A 467 -26.60 -3.56 43.62
N TRP A 468 -27.59 -4.33 43.19
CA TRP A 468 -29.01 -3.96 43.22
C TRP A 468 -29.77 -4.57 44.41
N SER A 469 -29.07 -5.27 45.31
CA SER A 469 -29.65 -5.88 46.49
C SER A 469 -30.37 -4.85 47.38
N GLY A 470 -31.65 -5.09 47.62
CA GLY A 470 -32.55 -4.20 48.36
C GLY A 470 -33.31 -3.18 47.52
N VAL A 471 -33.07 -3.12 46.20
CA VAL A 471 -33.82 -2.29 45.24
C VAL A 471 -34.64 -3.16 44.28
N CYS A 472 -34.04 -4.24 43.76
CA CYS A 472 -34.67 -5.18 42.84
C CYS A 472 -34.23 -6.60 43.18
N ALA A 473 -35.15 -7.58 43.09
CA ALA A 473 -34.79 -8.99 43.17
C ALA A 473 -34.24 -9.44 41.81
N ILE A 474 -32.99 -9.91 41.79
CA ILE A 474 -32.32 -10.38 40.57
C ILE A 474 -31.97 -11.85 40.76
N GLU A 475 -32.57 -12.70 39.95
CA GLU A 475 -32.25 -14.12 39.85
C GLU A 475 -31.48 -14.37 38.54
N TRP A 476 -30.45 -15.21 38.59
CA TRP A 476 -29.68 -15.55 37.40
C TRP A 476 -29.38 -17.04 37.35
N SER A 477 -29.29 -17.59 36.14
CA SER A 477 -28.92 -18.98 35.92
C SER A 477 -27.94 -19.11 34.75
N LEU A 478 -26.92 -19.98 34.92
CA LEU A 478 -26.05 -20.42 33.84
C LEU A 478 -26.29 -21.91 33.60
N THR A 479 -26.49 -22.29 32.34
CA THR A 479 -26.43 -23.72 31.99
C THR A 479 -25.00 -24.25 32.17
N PRO A 480 -24.78 -25.50 32.64
CA PRO A 480 -23.42 -26.04 32.86
C PRO A 480 -22.54 -26.01 31.61
N THR A 481 -23.14 -26.20 30.43
CA THR A 481 -22.46 -26.10 29.13
C THR A 481 -22.03 -24.67 28.80
N ALA A 482 -22.75 -23.66 29.28
CA ALA A 482 -22.41 -22.27 29.08
C ALA A 482 -21.23 -21.85 29.96
N GLU A 483 -21.15 -22.36 31.20
CA GLU A 483 -20.06 -22.04 32.13
C GLU A 483 -18.71 -22.51 31.57
N ASP A 484 -18.59 -23.78 31.18
CA ASP A 484 -17.36 -24.35 30.60
C ASP A 484 -16.93 -23.60 29.30
N LEU A 485 -17.88 -23.33 28.40
CA LEU A 485 -17.57 -22.68 27.12
C LEU A 485 -17.15 -21.21 27.32
N LEU A 486 -17.79 -20.48 28.23
CA LEU A 486 -17.50 -19.07 28.48
C LEU A 486 -16.18 -18.86 29.24
N GLU A 487 -15.73 -19.83 30.05
CA GLU A 487 -14.37 -19.83 30.61
C GLU A 487 -13.29 -19.88 29.53
N THR A 488 -13.51 -20.66 28.47
CA THR A 488 -12.58 -20.74 27.33
C THR A 488 -12.65 -19.55 26.37
N HIS A 489 -13.69 -18.71 26.47
CA HIS A 489 -13.94 -17.55 25.62
C HIS A 489 -14.14 -16.25 26.43
N PRO A 490 -13.07 -15.71 27.05
CA PRO A 490 -13.16 -14.60 28.02
C PRO A 490 -13.71 -13.29 27.44
N LEU A 491 -13.49 -13.02 26.15
CA LEU A 491 -14.07 -11.85 25.48
C LEU A 491 -15.60 -11.97 25.34
N THR A 492 -16.10 -13.16 25.01
CA THR A 492 -17.55 -13.43 24.90
C THR A 492 -18.20 -13.37 26.28
N ALA A 493 -17.54 -13.91 27.31
CA ALA A 493 -17.98 -13.78 28.70
C ALA A 493 -18.07 -12.31 29.14
N GLN A 494 -17.07 -11.49 28.81
CA GLN A 494 -17.08 -10.05 29.11
C GLN A 494 -18.23 -9.32 28.39
N CYS A 495 -18.48 -9.63 27.12
CA CYS A 495 -19.58 -9.05 26.35
C CYS A 495 -20.95 -9.43 26.94
N ALA A 496 -21.14 -10.71 27.31
CA ALA A 496 -22.35 -11.19 27.95
C ALA A 496 -22.61 -10.48 29.29
N GLY A 497 -21.57 -10.28 30.10
CA GLY A 497 -21.65 -9.56 31.37
C GLY A 497 -22.07 -8.09 31.19
N GLU A 498 -21.56 -7.39 30.17
CA GLU A 498 -21.97 -6.01 29.89
C GLU A 498 -23.40 -5.93 29.34
N ILE A 499 -23.84 -6.89 28.52
CA ILE A 499 -25.22 -6.98 28.04
C ILE A 499 -26.20 -7.17 29.20
N ALA A 500 -25.91 -8.12 30.09
CA ALA A 500 -26.73 -8.38 31.28
C ALA A 500 -26.80 -7.13 32.19
N ARG A 501 -25.66 -6.45 32.40
CA ARG A 501 -25.57 -5.23 33.21
C ARG A 501 -26.46 -4.12 32.66
N GLU A 502 -26.38 -3.85 31.36
CA GLU A 502 -27.17 -2.80 30.71
C GLU A 502 -28.66 -3.15 30.68
N ALA A 503 -29.01 -4.43 30.48
CA ALA A 503 -30.39 -4.90 30.51
C ALA A 503 -31.03 -4.68 31.90
N VAL A 504 -30.33 -5.08 32.96
CA VAL A 504 -30.75 -4.84 34.35
C VAL A 504 -30.89 -3.35 34.63
N ASN A 505 -29.92 -2.54 34.22
CA ASN A 505 -29.93 -1.10 34.45
C ASN A 505 -31.13 -0.43 33.74
N ASN A 506 -31.46 -0.87 32.53
CA ASN A 506 -32.63 -0.39 31.79
C ASN A 506 -33.95 -0.83 32.44
N ALA A 507 -34.05 -2.08 32.88
CA ALA A 507 -35.21 -2.62 33.57
C ALA A 507 -35.51 -1.85 34.87
N ILE A 508 -34.50 -1.53 35.67
CA ILE A 508 -34.69 -0.81 36.93
C ILE A 508 -34.95 0.68 36.68
N ARG A 509 -34.15 1.34 35.84
CA ARG A 509 -34.23 2.79 35.65
C ARG A 509 -35.41 3.25 34.81
N HIS A 510 -35.70 2.53 33.73
CA HIS A 510 -36.76 2.89 32.80
C HIS A 510 -38.01 2.06 33.04
N GLY A 511 -37.85 0.76 33.30
CA GLY A 511 -38.95 -0.14 33.59
C GLY A 511 -39.50 -0.04 35.02
N HIS A 512 -38.72 0.45 35.98
CA HIS A 512 -39.06 0.38 37.43
C HIS A 512 -39.36 -1.05 37.89
N ALA A 513 -38.65 -2.03 37.31
CA ALA A 513 -38.83 -3.44 37.59
C ALA A 513 -38.52 -3.78 39.05
N ALA A 514 -39.34 -4.65 39.65
CA ALA A 514 -39.13 -5.18 41.00
C ALA A 514 -38.42 -6.55 41.00
N GLU A 515 -38.54 -7.28 39.89
CA GLU A 515 -38.01 -8.63 39.69
C GLU A 515 -37.38 -8.71 38.30
N ILE A 516 -36.19 -9.29 38.22
CA ILE A 516 -35.45 -9.53 36.99
C ILE A 516 -34.87 -10.94 37.02
N VAL A 517 -35.06 -11.68 35.92
CA VAL A 517 -34.48 -13.01 35.70
C VAL A 517 -33.51 -12.94 34.53
N CYS A 518 -32.27 -13.38 34.73
CA CYS A 518 -31.22 -13.42 33.72
C CYS A 518 -30.76 -14.86 33.46
N ASP A 519 -31.14 -15.41 32.32
CA ASP A 519 -30.74 -16.76 31.90
C ASP A 519 -29.66 -16.69 30.82
N VAL A 520 -28.57 -17.43 31.04
CA VAL A 520 -27.45 -17.55 30.10
C VAL A 520 -27.30 -19.00 29.65
N SER A 521 -27.43 -19.19 28.34
CA SER A 521 -27.27 -20.48 27.66
C SER A 521 -26.30 -20.35 26.48
N THR A 522 -25.89 -21.46 25.90
CA THR A 522 -24.99 -21.49 24.74
C THR A 522 -25.53 -22.39 23.64
N ASP A 523 -25.22 -22.03 22.39
CA ASP A 523 -25.30 -22.89 21.22
C ASP A 523 -23.87 -23.23 20.72
N ASP A 524 -23.76 -23.98 19.61
CA ASP A 524 -22.47 -24.41 19.05
C ASP A 524 -21.53 -23.25 18.65
N SER A 525 -22.06 -22.03 18.48
CA SER A 525 -21.35 -20.88 17.90
C SER A 525 -21.49 -19.56 18.67
N SER A 526 -22.38 -19.50 19.67
CA SER A 526 -22.80 -18.26 20.32
C SER A 526 -23.31 -18.51 21.75
N ALA A 527 -23.21 -17.48 22.58
CA ALA A 527 -23.90 -17.37 23.86
C ALA A 527 -25.24 -16.64 23.68
N ILE A 528 -26.28 -17.15 24.33
CA ILE A 528 -27.64 -16.61 24.31
C ILE A 528 -27.95 -16.08 25.71
N ILE A 529 -28.15 -14.78 25.81
CA ILE A 529 -28.57 -14.09 27.04
C ILE A 529 -30.04 -13.73 26.92
N VAL A 530 -30.85 -14.15 27.88
CA VAL A 530 -32.26 -13.78 28.01
C VAL A 530 -32.46 -13.07 29.33
N VAL A 531 -32.90 -11.82 29.27
CA VAL A 531 -33.22 -11.01 30.47
C VAL A 531 -34.69 -10.68 30.45
N THR A 532 -35.41 -11.11 31.48
CA THR A 532 -36.85 -10.86 31.67
C THR A 532 -37.04 -9.95 32.86
N ASP A 533 -37.80 -8.87 32.72
CA ASP A 533 -38.11 -7.94 33.81
C ASP A 533 -39.61 -7.73 34.02
N SER A 534 -39.99 -7.36 35.25
CA SER A 534 -41.38 -7.08 35.66
C SER A 534 -41.80 -5.60 35.56
N GLY A 535 -41.07 -4.78 34.79
CA GLY A 535 -41.26 -3.33 34.68
C GLY A 535 -42.42 -2.92 33.78
N ALA A 536 -42.66 -1.60 33.66
CA ALA A 536 -43.75 -1.02 32.85
C ALA A 536 -43.51 -1.04 31.32
N GLY A 537 -42.42 -1.67 30.86
CA GLY A 537 -42.01 -1.72 29.45
C GLY A 537 -41.30 -0.46 28.95
N VAL A 538 -40.56 -0.59 27.83
CA VAL A 538 -39.77 0.50 27.23
C VAL A 538 -40.45 1.06 25.98
N ASN A 539 -40.47 2.39 25.84
CA ASN A 539 -40.92 3.08 24.62
C ASN A 539 -39.86 2.92 23.51
N GLN A 540 -40.14 2.11 22.49
CA GLN A 540 -39.19 1.71 21.43
C GLN A 540 -38.57 2.87 20.64
N ASN A 541 -39.16 4.07 20.70
CA ASN A 541 -38.73 5.24 19.92
C ASN A 541 -37.52 6.01 20.50
N ALA A 542 -37.06 5.67 21.72
CA ALA A 542 -35.91 6.33 22.35
C ALA A 542 -34.62 5.50 22.17
N ARG A 543 -33.99 5.57 20.99
CA ARG A 543 -32.69 4.91 20.74
C ARG A 543 -31.56 5.57 21.56
N GLY A 544 -31.13 4.89 22.62
CA GLY A 544 -30.04 5.31 23.52
C GLY A 544 -28.69 4.63 23.23
N LEU A 545 -27.66 5.02 23.99
CA LEU A 545 -26.29 4.48 23.90
C LEU A 545 -26.25 2.96 24.20
N GLY A 546 -27.13 2.46 25.09
CA GLY A 546 -27.28 1.04 25.41
C GLY A 546 -27.79 0.17 24.25
N MET A 547 -28.76 0.65 23.46
CA MET A 547 -29.20 -0.08 22.26
C MET A 547 -28.11 -0.14 21.19
N ALA A 548 -27.34 0.95 21.04
CA ALA A 548 -26.18 0.96 20.15
C ALA A 548 -25.09 -0.02 20.63
N MET A 549 -24.99 -0.32 21.93
CA MET A 549 -24.08 -1.35 22.43
C MET A 549 -24.51 -2.75 21.95
N TYR A 550 -25.81 -3.07 22.02
CA TYR A 550 -26.33 -4.35 21.54
C TYR A 550 -26.04 -4.57 20.05
N ASP A 551 -26.14 -3.52 19.22
CA ASP A 551 -25.81 -3.59 17.79
C ASP A 551 -24.34 -3.97 17.50
N HIS A 552 -23.43 -3.68 18.45
CA HIS A 552 -21.99 -3.95 18.31
C HIS A 552 -21.56 -5.26 18.96
N LEU A 553 -22.21 -5.68 20.05
CA LEU A 553 -21.83 -6.87 20.82
C LEU A 553 -22.62 -8.11 20.39
N CYS A 554 -23.85 -7.93 19.90
CA CYS A 554 -24.73 -9.02 19.54
C CYS A 554 -24.70 -9.26 18.03
N LYS A 555 -24.70 -10.54 17.62
CA LYS A 555 -25.02 -10.95 16.25
C LYS A 555 -26.45 -10.55 15.91
N GLU A 556 -27.36 -10.86 16.82
CA GLU A 556 -28.79 -10.58 16.77
C GLU A 556 -29.29 -10.25 18.19
N TRP A 557 -30.22 -9.30 18.29
CA TRP A 557 -30.91 -9.02 19.54
C TRP A 557 -32.35 -8.58 19.27
N ALA A 558 -33.24 -8.87 20.21
CA ALA A 558 -34.65 -8.48 20.17
C ALA A 558 -35.10 -8.04 21.56
N LEU A 559 -35.94 -7.00 21.60
CA LEU A 559 -36.58 -6.51 22.82
C LEU A 559 -38.09 -6.57 22.62
N GLU A 560 -38.74 -7.49 23.31
CA GLU A 560 -40.17 -7.76 23.18
C GLU A 560 -40.92 -7.34 24.45
N PRO A 561 -41.90 -6.42 24.34
CA PRO A 561 -42.78 -6.11 25.47
C PRO A 561 -43.74 -7.28 25.71
N THR A 562 -43.86 -7.70 26.97
CA THR A 562 -44.81 -8.72 27.41
C THR A 562 -45.88 -8.08 28.31
N PRO A 563 -47.03 -8.75 28.54
CA PRO A 563 -48.08 -8.21 29.41
C PRO A 563 -47.65 -7.97 30.86
N GLN A 564 -46.51 -8.54 31.26
CA GLN A 564 -45.96 -8.47 32.63
C GLN A 564 -44.59 -7.76 32.68
N GLY A 565 -44.09 -7.25 31.55
CA GLY A 565 -42.88 -6.43 31.50
C GLY A 565 -42.15 -6.49 30.15
N THR A 566 -40.84 -6.80 30.16
CA THR A 566 -40.05 -6.86 28.91
C THR A 566 -39.16 -8.09 28.90
N VAL A 567 -38.90 -8.62 27.68
CA VAL A 567 -37.93 -9.68 27.45
C VAL A 567 -36.89 -9.17 26.45
N LEU A 568 -35.63 -9.11 26.88
CA LEU A 568 -34.47 -8.92 26.02
C LEU A 568 -33.87 -10.28 25.70
N LYS A 569 -33.70 -10.58 24.40
CA LYS A 569 -32.94 -11.72 23.92
C LYS A 569 -31.75 -11.23 23.11
N ALA A 570 -30.54 -11.62 23.50
CA ALA A 570 -29.29 -11.22 22.87
C ALA A 570 -28.44 -12.44 22.53
N VAL A 571 -27.89 -12.48 21.31
CA VAL A 571 -27.03 -13.58 20.82
C VAL A 571 -25.63 -13.03 20.57
N VAL A 572 -24.62 -13.55 21.28
CA VAL A 572 -23.23 -13.07 21.25
C VAL A 572 -22.32 -14.16 20.67
N PRO A 573 -21.54 -13.90 19.61
CA PRO A 573 -20.70 -14.92 18.99
C PRO A 573 -19.47 -15.27 19.85
N PHE A 574 -18.97 -16.50 19.72
CA PHE A 574 -17.64 -16.85 20.23
C PHE A 574 -16.54 -16.23 19.37
N ALA A 575 -15.44 -15.81 20.00
CA ALA A 575 -14.40 -14.95 19.38
C ALA A 575 -13.69 -15.53 18.14
N SER A 576 -13.92 -16.79 17.76
CA SER A 576 -13.49 -17.37 16.49
C SER A 576 -14.31 -16.92 15.28
N ASP A 577 -15.50 -16.35 15.48
CA ASP A 577 -16.50 -16.08 14.44
C ASP A 577 -17.03 -14.64 14.44
N ILE A 578 -16.35 -13.66 15.04
CA ILE A 578 -16.72 -12.25 14.87
C ILE A 578 -16.50 -11.93 13.38
N PRO A 579 -17.55 -11.82 12.54
CA PRO A 579 -17.36 -11.39 11.18
C PRO A 579 -16.95 -9.93 11.28
N ALA A 580 -15.89 -9.53 10.59
CA ALA A 580 -15.71 -8.13 10.26
C ALA A 580 -16.98 -7.70 9.49
N ARG A 581 -17.97 -7.13 10.17
CA ARG A 581 -19.12 -6.52 9.53
C ARG A 581 -18.54 -5.37 8.72
N GLU A 582 -18.44 -5.58 7.41
CA GLU A 582 -18.26 -4.50 6.45
C GLU A 582 -19.30 -3.44 6.78
N THR A 583 -18.81 -2.25 7.11
CA THR A 583 -19.62 -1.04 7.16
C THR A 583 -20.29 -0.88 5.80
N SER A 584 -21.56 -1.26 5.70
CA SER A 584 -22.39 -0.98 4.55
C SER A 584 -22.76 0.50 4.55
N THR A 585 -22.20 1.22 3.57
CA THR A 585 -22.54 2.56 3.02
C THR A 585 -22.43 3.77 3.94
#